data_AF-A0A1D7VYE3-F1
#
_entry.id   AF-A0A1D7VYE3-F1
#
_cell.length_a   1.000
_cell.length_b   1.000
_cell.length_c   1.000
_cell.angle_alpha   90.00
_cell.angle_beta   90.00
_cell.angle_gamma   90.00
#
_symmetry.space_group_name_H-M   'P 1'
#
loop_
_entity.id
_entity.type
_entity.pdbx_description
1 polymer ?
#
loop_
_entity_poly.entity_id
_entity_poly.type
_entity_poly.pdbx_seq_one_letter_code
_entity_poly.pdbx_strand_id
1 'polypeptide(L)'
;MLTYQVSRSLSRDGLESIQAQELATLQPLIDVVAEAGAQGDLHNVDANTLGHDLMTMAHMWALKHWYFQQREVGLEEYIHQQVRTVVMNNLSESARKRVGTSAVR
;
A
#
# COMPACT_ATOMS: atom_id res chain seq x y z
N MET A 1 13.19 -5.81 -14.94
CA MET A 1 12.07 -6.59 -14.36
C MET A 1 11.69 -7.68 -15.34
N LEU A 2 11.79 -8.96 -14.96
CA LEU A 2 11.36 -10.09 -15.82
C LEU A 2 9.87 -9.99 -16.19
N THR A 3 9.06 -9.39 -15.31
CA THR A 3 7.66 -9.06 -15.59
C THR A 3 7.49 -8.18 -16.83
N TYR A 4 8.32 -7.17 -17.07
CA TYR A 4 8.20 -6.31 -18.26
C TYR A 4 8.47 -7.06 -19.58
N GLN A 5 9.33 -8.09 -19.55
CA GLN A 5 9.55 -8.96 -20.71
C GLN A 5 8.35 -9.88 -20.96
N VAL A 6 7.72 -10.38 -19.90
CA VAL A 6 6.50 -11.18 -19.97
C VAL A 6 5.31 -10.34 -20.42
N SER A 7 5.18 -9.09 -19.95
CA SER A 7 4.13 -8.14 -20.39
C SER A 7 4.19 -7.88 -21.89
N ARG A 8 5.41 -7.78 -22.46
CA ARG A 8 5.60 -7.62 -23.91
C ARG A 8 5.24 -8.86 -24.74
N SER A 9 5.14 -10.03 -24.10
CA SER A 9 4.67 -11.27 -24.76
C SER A 9 3.17 -11.51 -24.65
N LEU A 10 2.43 -10.67 -23.91
CA LEU A 10 0.98 -10.77 -23.81
C LEU A 10 0.30 -10.26 -25.08
N SER A 11 -0.80 -10.91 -25.46
CA SER A 11 -1.76 -10.29 -26.38
C SER A 11 -2.31 -9.01 -25.75
N ARG A 12 -2.84 -8.12 -26.58
CA ARG A 12 -3.50 -6.89 -26.10
C ARG A 12 -4.60 -7.20 -25.08
N ASP A 13 -5.46 -8.17 -25.38
CA ASP A 13 -6.56 -8.59 -24.50
C ASP A 13 -6.03 -9.15 -23.16
N GLY A 14 -4.90 -9.87 -23.18
CA GLY A 14 -4.26 -10.38 -21.98
C GLY A 14 -3.68 -9.27 -21.10
N LEU A 15 -3.11 -8.23 -21.72
CA LEU A 15 -2.62 -7.05 -21.02
C LEU A 15 -3.76 -6.26 -20.38
N GLU A 16 -4.85 -6.02 -21.13
CA GLU A 16 -6.05 -5.32 -20.64
C GLU A 16 -6.68 -6.08 -19.46
N SER A 17 -6.74 -7.41 -19.53
CA SER A 17 -7.24 -8.25 -18.43
C SER A 17 -6.41 -8.12 -17.15
N ILE A 18 -5.08 -8.15 -17.25
CA ILE A 18 -4.19 -8.02 -16.09
C ILE A 18 -4.32 -6.63 -15.47
N GLN A 19 -4.37 -5.58 -16.29
CA GLN A 19 -4.58 -4.21 -15.80
C GLN A 19 -5.91 -4.07 -15.06
N ALA A 20 -6.98 -4.65 -15.58
CA ALA A 20 -8.28 -4.63 -14.93
C ALA A 20 -8.26 -5.35 -13.56
N GLN A 21 -7.58 -6.50 -13.48
CA GLN A 21 -7.42 -7.23 -12.22
C GLN A 21 -6.56 -6.48 -11.21
N GLU A 22 -5.50 -5.82 -11.66
CA GLU A 22 -4.66 -4.98 -10.81
C GLU A 22 -5.45 -3.79 -10.25
N LEU A 23 -6.25 -3.11 -11.08
CA LEU A 23 -7.15 -2.05 -10.62
C LEU A 23 -8.20 -2.55 -9.63
N ALA A 24 -8.81 -3.71 -9.88
CA ALA A 24 -9.80 -4.30 -8.97
C ALA A 24 -9.18 -4.65 -7.60
N THR A 25 -7.92 -5.09 -7.58
CA THR A 25 -7.19 -5.40 -6.34
C THR A 25 -6.72 -4.14 -5.62
N LEU A 26 -6.45 -3.06 -6.36
CA LEU A 26 -6.06 -1.75 -5.83
C LEU A 26 -7.24 -0.99 -5.22
N GLN A 27 -8.45 -1.12 -5.77
CA GLN A 27 -9.60 -0.31 -5.41
C GLN A 27 -9.90 -0.30 -3.88
N PRO A 28 -9.88 -1.43 -3.15
CA PRO A 28 -10.11 -1.40 -1.70
C PRO A 28 -9.12 -0.54 -0.92
N LEU A 29 -7.87 -0.43 -1.39
CA LEU A 29 -6.85 0.44 -0.77
C LEU A 29 -7.13 1.92 -1.07
N ILE A 30 -7.64 2.24 -2.25
CA ILE A 30 -8.06 3.61 -2.58
C ILE A 30 -9.27 4.00 -1.74
N ASP A 31 -10.26 3.10 -1.63
CA ASP A 31 -11.51 3.37 -0.91
C ASP A 31 -11.26 3.68 0.57
N VAL A 32 -10.41 2.89 1.25
CA VAL A 32 -10.10 3.13 2.67
C VAL A 32 -9.34 4.43 2.88
N VAL A 33 -8.46 4.80 1.94
CA VAL A 33 -7.73 6.08 2.00
C VAL A 33 -8.67 7.25 1.75
N ALA A 34 -9.57 7.13 0.77
CA ALA A 34 -10.57 8.15 0.46
C ALA A 34 -11.53 8.37 1.64
N GLU A 35 -11.97 7.29 2.29
CA GLU A 35 -12.80 7.35 3.49
C GLU A 35 -12.08 8.06 4.64
N ALA A 36 -10.83 7.69 4.93
CA ALA A 36 -10.03 8.36 5.95
C ALA A 36 -9.80 9.85 5.63
N GLY A 37 -9.56 10.18 4.36
CA GLY A 37 -9.48 11.57 3.90
C GLY A 37 -10.78 12.35 4.12
N ALA A 38 -11.93 11.76 3.78
CA ALA A 38 -13.25 12.36 3.99
C ALA A 38 -13.58 12.60 5.47
N GLN A 39 -13.05 11.77 6.36
CA GLN A 39 -13.17 11.94 7.82
C GLN A 39 -12.19 12.99 8.39
N GLY A 40 -11.27 13.52 7.59
CA GLY A 40 -10.24 14.46 8.03
C GLY A 40 -9.09 13.79 8.79
N ASP A 41 -8.94 12.47 8.63
CA ASP A 41 -7.94 11.68 9.35
C ASP A 41 -6.57 11.67 8.67
N LEU A 42 -6.54 12.06 7.41
CA LEU A 42 -5.32 12.26 6.64
C LEU A 42 -5.10 13.76 6.39
N HIS A 43 -3.84 14.13 6.15
CA HIS A 43 -3.52 15.39 5.49
C HIS A 43 -4.12 15.41 4.06
N ASN A 44 -3.98 16.53 3.35
CA ASN A 44 -4.45 16.66 1.97
C ASN A 44 -3.64 15.75 1.01
N VAL A 45 -3.92 14.45 1.04
CA VAL A 45 -3.31 13.40 0.23
C VAL A 45 -4.29 12.94 -0.84
N ASP A 46 -3.77 12.66 -2.03
CA ASP A 46 -4.56 12.04 -3.08
C ASP A 46 -4.72 10.53 -2.81
N ALA A 47 -5.97 10.06 -2.80
CA ALA A 47 -6.29 8.69 -2.44
C ALA A 47 -5.77 7.66 -3.44
N ASN A 48 -5.74 8.01 -4.74
CA ASN A 48 -5.21 7.12 -5.77
C ASN A 48 -3.71 6.89 -5.57
N THR A 49 -2.98 7.98 -5.32
CA THR A 49 -1.52 7.96 -5.13
C THR A 49 -1.16 7.14 -3.89
N LEU A 50 -1.75 7.45 -2.73
CA LEU A 50 -1.45 6.73 -1.50
C LEU A 50 -1.92 5.27 -1.55
N GLY A 51 -3.06 4.98 -2.17
CA GLY A 51 -3.50 3.60 -2.41
C GLY A 51 -2.49 2.80 -3.26
N HIS A 52 -1.91 3.43 -4.28
CA HIS A 52 -0.90 2.80 -5.13
C HIS A 52 0.44 2.59 -4.41
N ASP A 53 0.83 3.51 -3.53
CA ASP A 53 2.00 3.35 -2.67
C ASP A 53 1.83 2.13 -1.75
N LEU A 54 0.64 1.97 -1.14
CA LEU A 54 0.30 0.80 -0.32
C LEU A 54 0.40 -0.50 -1.12
N MET A 55 -0.16 -0.54 -2.34
CA MET A 55 -0.07 -1.71 -3.22
C MET A 55 1.38 -2.02 -3.61
N THR A 56 2.16 -1.00 -3.93
CA THR A 56 3.57 -1.15 -4.31
C THR A 56 4.39 -1.78 -3.19
N MET A 57 4.12 -1.42 -1.93
CA MET A 57 4.76 -2.05 -0.78
C MET A 57 4.36 -3.52 -0.61
N ALA A 58 3.09 -3.86 -0.81
CA ALA A 58 2.64 -5.26 -0.81
C ALA A 58 3.33 -6.08 -1.92
N HIS A 59 3.43 -5.53 -3.13
CA HIS A 59 4.18 -6.14 -4.24
C HIS A 59 5.67 -6.30 -3.92
N MET A 60 6.28 -5.32 -3.25
CA MET A 60 7.68 -5.40 -2.84
C MET A 60 7.91 -6.58 -1.90
N TRP A 61 7.03 -6.80 -0.90
CA TRP A 61 7.11 -7.99 -0.07
C TRP A 61 6.98 -9.28 -0.90
N ALA A 62 5.93 -9.39 -1.72
CA ALA A 62 5.69 -10.58 -2.54
C ALA A 62 6.92 -10.96 -3.39
N LEU A 63 7.58 -9.95 -3.98
CA LEU A 63 8.76 -10.11 -4.83
C LEU A 63 10.08 -10.34 -4.05
N LYS A 64 10.23 -9.71 -2.87
CA LYS A 64 11.51 -9.58 -2.16
C LYS A 64 11.49 -10.10 -0.72
N HIS A 65 10.49 -10.87 -0.31
CA HIS A 65 10.43 -11.44 1.04
C HIS A 65 11.72 -12.19 1.43
N TRP A 66 12.37 -12.89 0.48
CA TRP A 66 13.66 -13.55 0.71
C TRP A 66 14.76 -12.59 1.19
N TYR A 67 14.80 -11.36 0.67
CA TYR A 67 15.77 -10.35 1.07
C TYR A 67 15.47 -9.83 2.47
N PHE A 68 14.19 -9.57 2.77
CA PHE A 68 13.76 -9.11 4.09
C PHE A 68 14.00 -10.18 5.16
N GLN A 69 13.73 -11.45 4.84
CA GLN A 69 14.03 -12.58 5.74
C GLN A 69 15.53 -12.73 6.02
N GLN A 70 16.40 -12.52 5.03
CA GLN A 70 17.87 -12.47 5.25
C GLN A 70 18.30 -11.33 6.19
N ARG A 71 17.47 -10.30 6.33
CA ARG A 71 17.65 -9.17 7.24
C ARG A 71 16.85 -9.33 8.55
N GLU A 72 16.35 -10.55 8.82
CA GLU A 72 15.54 -10.87 10.00
C GLU A 72 14.23 -10.08 10.10
N VAL A 73 13.72 -9.58 8.96
CA VAL A 73 12.45 -8.89 8.86
C VAL A 73 11.38 -9.87 8.35
N GLY A 74 10.49 -10.27 9.25
CA GLY A 74 9.28 -11.05 8.93
C GLY A 74 8.17 -10.20 8.30
N LEU A 75 7.10 -10.84 7.84
CA LEU A 75 5.97 -10.15 7.19
C LEU A 75 5.34 -9.11 8.12
N GLU A 76 5.05 -9.49 9.37
CA GLU A 76 4.44 -8.57 10.34
C GLU A 76 5.33 -7.35 10.60
N GLU A 77 6.62 -7.57 10.83
CA GLU A 77 7.58 -6.49 11.04
C GLU A 77 7.66 -5.57 9.81
N TYR A 78 7.65 -6.15 8.60
CA TYR A 78 7.60 -5.37 7.37
C TYR A 78 6.35 -4.50 7.29
N ILE A 79 5.16 -5.08 7.54
CA ILE A 79 3.89 -4.35 7.55
C ILE A 79 3.95 -3.20 8.58
N HIS A 80 4.40 -3.47 9.80
CA HIS A 80 4.52 -2.46 10.85
C HIS A 80 5.43 -1.30 10.43
N GLN A 81 6.58 -1.60 9.83
CA GLN A 81 7.52 -0.59 9.33
C GLN A 81 6.92 0.25 8.20
N GLN A 82 6.20 -0.37 7.26
CA GLN A 82 5.54 0.34 6.15
C GLN A 82 4.39 1.22 6.65
N VAL A 83 3.52 0.70 7.53
CA VAL A 83 2.42 1.46 8.14
C VAL A 83 2.97 2.65 8.92
N ARG A 84 4.03 2.46 9.71
CA ARG A 84 4.68 3.56 10.43
C ARG A 84 5.24 4.63 9.50
N THR A 85 5.82 4.23 8.37
CA THR A 85 6.51 5.16 7.46
C THR A 85 5.54 5.91 6.55
N VAL A 86 4.50 5.23 6.07
CA VAL A 86 3.59 5.77 5.05
C VAL A 86 2.28 6.24 5.66
N VAL A 87 1.63 5.43 6.49
CA VAL A 87 0.31 5.78 7.06
C VAL A 87 0.46 6.80 8.19
N MET A 88 1.29 6.51 9.18
CA MET A 88 1.39 7.37 10.39
C MET A 88 1.92 8.77 10.09
N ASN A 89 2.73 8.93 9.05
CA ASN A 89 3.23 10.22 8.59
C ASN A 89 2.18 11.05 7.86
N ASN A 90 1.18 10.41 7.26
CA ASN A 90 0.08 11.08 6.56
C ASN A 90 -1.13 11.38 7.46
N LEU A 91 -1.14 10.90 8.71
CA LEU A 91 -2.19 11.21 9.67
C LEU A 91 -2.24 12.71 10.00
N SER A 92 -3.46 13.26 10.02
CA SER A 92 -3.73 14.57 10.60
C SER A 92 -3.35 14.61 12.08
N GLU A 93 -3.11 15.81 12.61
CA GLU A 93 -2.75 15.96 14.03
C GLU A 93 -3.82 15.40 14.98
N SER A 94 -5.10 15.58 14.62
CA SER A 94 -6.23 15.08 15.39
C SER A 94 -6.29 13.55 15.38
N ALA A 95 -6.14 12.92 14.22
CA ALA A 95 -6.10 11.47 14.08
C ALA A 95 -4.91 10.86 14.81
N ARG A 96 -3.73 11.46 14.68
CA ARG A 96 -2.50 11.00 15.34
C ARG A 96 -2.61 11.03 16.87
N LYS A 97 -3.28 12.03 17.45
CA LYS A 97 -3.59 12.07 18.89
C LYS A 97 -4.52 10.93 19.31
N ARG A 98 -5.54 10.59 18.51
CA ARG A 98 -6.44 9.46 18.82
C ARG A 98 -5.71 8.12 18.80
N VAL A 99 -4.92 7.86 17.76
CA VAL A 99 -4.13 6.62 17.62
C VAL A 99 -3.09 6.51 18.74
N GLY A 100 -2.37 7.60 19.05
CA GLY A 100 -1.39 7.62 20.14
C GLY A 100 -1.99 7.41 21.53
N THR A 101 -3.23 7.86 21.75
CA THR A 101 -3.95 7.64 23.02
C THR A 101 -4.43 6.19 23.17
N SER A 102 -4.75 5.52 22.06
CA SER A 102 -5.21 4.13 22.06
C SER A 102 -4.09 3.11 22.31
N ALA A 103 -2.82 3.49 22.14
CA ALA A 103 -1.65 2.65 22.40
C ALA A 103 -1.18 2.67 23.88
N VAL A 104 -1.83 3.48 24.73
CA VAL A 104 -1.51 3.63 26.18
C VAL A 104 -2.55 2.94 27.08
N ARG A 105 -3.51 2.21 26.49
CA ARG A 105 -4.44 1.32 27.19
C ARG A 105 -4.17 -0.12 26.79
#